data_AF-A0A376LM19-F1
#
_entry.id   AF-A0A376LM19-F1
#
_cell.length_a   1.000
_cell.length_b   1.000
_cell.length_c   1.000
_cell.angle_alpha   90.00
_cell.angle_beta   90.00
_cell.angle_gamma   90.00
#
_symmetry.space_group_name_H-M   'P 1'
#
loop_
_entity.id
_entity.type
_entity.pdbx_description
1 polymer ?
#
loop_
_entity_poly.entity_id
_entity_poly.type
_entity_poly.pdbx_seq_one_letter_code
_entity_poly.pdbx_strand_id
1 'polypeptide(L)'
;MLVLKQQLKEARIPQAVVARAVDVSEATLAQIVNHNAWARTSPGEVRRRLASWLESQGIDTTKSFDAVQGAATPRTSGYHR
;
A
#
# COMPACT_ATOMS: atom_id res chain seq x y z
N MET A 1 -6.17 4.56 -3.35
CA MET A 1 -5.21 3.65 -4.00
C MET A 1 -3.82 4.24 -3.90
N LEU A 2 -2.83 3.44 -3.50
CA LEU A 2 -1.43 3.86 -3.36
C LEU A 2 -0.68 3.76 -4.69
N VAL A 3 0.32 4.64 -4.87
CA VAL A 3 1.26 4.59 -6.02
C VAL A 3 1.94 3.22 -6.10
N LEU A 4 2.20 2.60 -4.94
CA LEU A 4 2.72 1.25 -4.82
C LEU A 4 1.99 0.24 -5.71
N LYS A 5 0.66 0.33 -5.85
CA LYS A 5 -0.09 -0.61 -6.69
C LYS A 5 0.38 -0.55 -8.16
N GLN A 6 0.67 0.66 -8.66
CA GLN A 6 1.14 0.86 -10.03
C GLN A 6 2.56 0.32 -10.18
N GLN A 7 3.45 0.64 -9.23
CA GLN A 7 4.83 0.15 -9.23
C GLN A 7 4.89 -1.38 -9.23
N LEU A 8 4.07 -2.06 -8.43
CA LEU A 8 3.99 -3.53 -8.45
C LEU A 8 3.54 -4.08 -9.81
N LYS A 9 2.58 -3.41 -10.46
CA LYS A 9 2.09 -3.81 -11.78
C LYS A 9 3.16 -3.60 -12.86
N GLU A 10 3.87 -2.47 -12.82
CA GLU A 10 4.95 -2.13 -13.75
C GLU A 10 6.14 -3.09 -13.60
N ALA A 11 6.52 -3.41 -12.36
CA ALA A 11 7.54 -4.39 -12.04
C ALA A 11 7.08 -5.85 -12.27
N ARG A 12 5.81 -6.08 -12.64
CA ARG A 12 5.17 -7.40 -12.76
C ARG A 12 5.29 -8.26 -11.50
N ILE A 13 5.30 -7.62 -10.35
CA ILE A 13 5.41 -8.25 -9.03
C ILE A 13 3.99 -8.58 -8.53
N PRO A 14 3.67 -9.86 -8.26
CA PRO A 14 2.40 -10.23 -7.67
C PRO A 14 2.29 -9.75 -6.21
N GLN A 15 1.12 -9.24 -5.82
CA GLN A 15 0.86 -8.81 -4.44
C GLN A 15 1.08 -9.95 -3.43
N ALA A 16 0.76 -11.19 -3.79
CA ALA A 16 1.02 -12.37 -2.98
C ALA A 16 2.50 -12.52 -2.56
N VAL A 17 3.42 -12.21 -3.47
CA VAL A 17 4.87 -12.29 -3.21
C VAL A 17 5.28 -11.23 -2.19
N VAL A 18 4.80 -10.01 -2.36
CA VAL A 18 5.06 -8.90 -1.44
C VAL A 18 4.49 -9.18 -0.06
N ALA A 19 3.25 -9.69 0.00
CA ALA A 19 2.56 -10.00 1.25
C ALA A 19 3.34 -11.03 2.06
N ARG A 20 3.81 -12.09 1.40
CA ARG A 20 4.70 -13.09 2.01
C ARG A 20 6.02 -12.50 2.48
N ALA A 21 6.63 -11.60 1.69
CA ALA A 21 7.91 -11.00 2.05
C ALA A 21 7.84 -10.06 3.26
N VAL A 22 6.70 -9.41 3.48
CA VAL A 22 6.49 -8.51 4.63
C VAL A 22 5.72 -9.14 5.78
N ASP A 23 5.47 -10.45 5.71
CA ASP A 23 4.79 -11.24 6.74
C ASP A 23 3.37 -10.72 7.03
N VAL A 24 2.60 -10.47 5.98
CA VAL A 24 1.17 -10.09 6.07
C VAL A 24 0.33 -10.95 5.15
N SER A 25 -0.97 -11.03 5.43
CA SER A 25 -1.92 -11.69 4.54
C SER A 25 -2.09 -10.92 3.23
N GLU A 26 -2.35 -11.62 2.13
CA GLU A 26 -2.59 -11.01 0.81
C GLU A 26 -3.75 -10.00 0.84
N ALA A 27 -4.81 -10.31 1.60
CA ALA A 27 -5.94 -9.40 1.81
C ALA A 27 -5.51 -8.10 2.49
N THR A 28 -4.62 -8.17 3.48
CA THR A 28 -4.09 -6.99 4.19
C THR A 28 -3.28 -6.13 3.24
N LEU A 29 -2.41 -6.73 2.42
CA LEU A 29 -1.67 -5.97 1.42
C LEU A 29 -2.60 -5.36 0.37
N ALA A 30 -3.60 -6.11 -0.11
CA ALA A 30 -4.59 -5.61 -1.06
C ALA A 30 -5.36 -4.41 -0.49
N GLN A 31 -5.73 -4.44 0.80
CA GLN A 31 -6.36 -3.31 1.48
C GLN A 31 -5.43 -2.08 1.53
N ILE A 32 -4.15 -2.28 1.82
CA ILE A 32 -3.15 -1.19 1.84
C ILE A 32 -2.99 -0.57 0.44
N VAL A 33 -2.67 -1.38 -0.57
CA VAL A 33 -2.37 -0.85 -1.92
C VAL A 33 -3.61 -0.32 -2.65
N ASN A 34 -4.79 -0.91 -2.43
CA ASN A 34 -6.02 -0.47 -3.09
C ASN A 34 -6.72 0.67 -2.35
N HIS A 35 -6.83 0.57 -1.03
CA HIS A 35 -7.64 1.49 -0.22
C HIS A 35 -6.82 2.44 0.65
N ASN A 36 -5.49 2.32 0.66
CA ASN A 36 -4.64 2.99 1.65
C ASN A 36 -5.07 2.67 3.10
N ALA A 37 -5.61 1.47 3.30
CA ALA A 37 -6.10 1.00 4.59
C ALA A 37 -4.98 0.24 5.31
N TRP A 38 -4.27 0.94 6.17
CA TRP A 38 -3.19 0.37 6.98
C TRP A 38 -3.74 -0.44 8.15
N ALA A 39 -2.99 -1.46 8.57
CA ALA A 39 -3.31 -2.21 9.77
C ALA A 39 -3.38 -1.28 10.99
N ARG A 40 -4.35 -1.51 11.87
CA ARG A 40 -4.51 -0.74 13.11
C ARG A 40 -3.37 -1.00 14.09
N THR A 41 -2.82 -2.21 14.07
CA THR A 41 -1.67 -2.65 14.86
C THR A 41 -0.40 -2.52 14.04
N SER A 42 0.56 -1.73 14.52
CA SER A 42 1.90 -1.54 13.96
C SER A 42 1.98 -1.13 12.48
N PRO A 43 1.26 -0.08 12.03
CA PRO A 43 1.33 0.40 10.64
C PRO A 43 2.76 0.83 10.24
N GLY A 44 3.54 1.37 11.18
CA GLY A 44 4.93 1.76 10.94
C GLY A 44 5.85 0.58 10.66
N GLU A 45 5.63 -0.57 11.31
CA GLU A 45 6.45 -1.75 11.08
C GLU A 45 6.16 -2.39 9.71
N VAL A 46 4.89 -2.51 9.35
CA VAL A 46 4.48 -2.96 8.01
C VAL A 46 5.07 -2.02 6.95
N ARG A 47 5.00 -0.71 7.16
CA ARG A 47 5.58 0.28 6.24
C ARG A 47 7.09 0.11 6.10
N ARG A 48 7.81 -0.08 7.20
CA ARG A 48 9.27 -0.29 7.20
C ARG A 48 9.66 -1.56 6.46
N ARG A 49 8.97 -2.68 6.71
CA ARG A 49 9.22 -3.96 6.01
C ARG A 49 8.96 -3.82 4.50
N LEU A 50 7.86 -3.17 4.14
CA LEU A 50 7.51 -2.90 2.74
C LEU A 50 8.54 -2.01 2.06
N ALA A 51 9.00 -0.94 2.73
CA ALA A 51 10.02 -0.05 2.20
C ALA A 51 11.33 -0.79 1.95
N SER A 52 11.83 -1.49 2.97
CA SER A 52 13.08 -2.26 2.86
C SER A 52 13.03 -3.31 1.76
N TRP A 53 11.89 -3.98 1.60
CA TRP A 53 11.70 -4.95 0.52
C TRP A 53 11.69 -4.30 -0.86
N LEU A 54 10.97 -3.18 -1.04
CA LEU A 54 10.92 -2.43 -2.28
C LEU A 54 12.29 -1.88 -2.68
N GLU A 55 13.05 -1.33 -1.73
CA GLU A 55 14.42 -0.87 -1.95
C GLU A 55 15.32 -2.03 -2.41
N SER A 56 15.15 -3.23 -1.83
CA SER A 56 15.88 -4.43 -2.27
C SER A 56 15.51 -4.87 -3.69
N GLN A 57 14.35 -4.48 -4.22
CA GLN A 57 13.95 -4.70 -5.62
C GLN A 57 14.37 -3.55 -6.55
N GLY A 58 15.04 -2.52 -6.03
CA GLY A 58 15.40 -1.32 -6.78
C GLY A 58 14.23 -0.37 -7.04
N ILE A 59 13.13 -0.49 -6.29
CA ILE A 59 11.95 0.36 -6.42
C ILE A 59 12.09 1.55 -5.47
N ASP A 60 11.99 2.77 -6.02
CA ASP A 60 11.99 3.99 -5.22
C ASP A 60 10.76 4.06 -4.30
N THR A 61 11.02 4.08 -2.99
CA THR A 61 9.99 4.08 -1.94
C THR A 61 9.49 5.46 -1.58
N THR A 62 10.18 6.51 -2.05
CA THR A 62 9.89 7.92 -1.73
C THR A 62 8.43 8.27 -2.03
N LYS A 63 7.90 7.78 -3.16
CA LYS A 63 6.50 8.00 -3.57
C LYS A 63 5.61 6.77 -3.44
N SER A 64 6.14 5.58 -3.14
CA SER A 64 5.36 4.33 -3.10
C SER A 64 4.14 4.40 -2.19
N PHE A 65 4.29 5.06 -1.03
CA PHE A 65 3.24 5.17 -0.03
C PHE A 65 2.36 6.41 -0.19
N ASP A 66 2.55 7.18 -1.26
CA ASP A 66 1.69 8.30 -1.56
C ASP A 66 0.35 7.82 -2.16
N ALA A 67 -0.71 8.56 -1.90
CA ALA A 67 -2.00 8.30 -2.52
C ALA A 67 -1.93 8.74 -3.98
N VAL A 68 -2.30 7.86 -4.93
CA VAL A 68 -2.45 8.28 -6.33
C VAL A 68 -3.48 9.41 -6.35
N GLN A 69 -3.08 10.62 -6.78
CA GLN A 69 -3.92 11.82 -6.89
C GLN A 69 -5.05 11.71 -7.95
N GLY A 70 -5.51 10.50 -8.26
CA GLY A 70 -6.49 10.19 -9.30
C GLY A 70 -7.89 9.79 -8.82
N ALA A 71 -8.15 9.72 -7.51
CA ALA A 71 -9.53 9.57 -7.03
C ALA A 71 -9.66 10.08 -5.60
N ALA A 72 -10.09 11.33 -5.47
CA ALA A 72 -10.92 11.69 -4.34
C ALA A 72 -12.12 10.74 -4.33
N THR A 73 -12.10 9.71 -3.48
CA THR A 73 -13.37 9.20 -2.97
C THR A 73 -13.93 10.34 -2.13
N PRO A 74 -15.08 10.95 -2.51
CA PRO A 74 -15.75 11.86 -1.60
C PRO A 74 -16.05 11.03 -0.35
N ARG A 75 -15.49 11.42 0.79
CA ARG A 75 -16.03 10.98 2.06
C ARG A 75 -17.43 11.57 2.11
N THR A 76 -18.43 10.71 1.89
CA THR A 76 -19.84 11.03 1.99
C THR A 76 -20.05 11.90 3.23
N SER A 77 -20.49 13.12 2.98
CA SER A 77 -21.07 14.03 3.97
C SER A 77 -22.14 13.25 4.73
N GLY A 78 -21.99 13.19 6.05
CA GLY A 78 -22.94 12.49 6.90
C GLY A 78 -22.54 12.64 8.36
N TYR A 79 -22.80 13.82 8.93
CA TYR A 79 -23.32 14.01 10.30
C TYR A 79 -23.69 15.50 10.46
N HIS A 80 -24.98 15.86 10.40
CA HIS A 80 -25.86 16.14 11.54
C HIS A 80 -25.42 17.44 12.28
N ARG A 81 -26.16 18.56 12.30
CA ARG A 81 -27.60 18.79 12.48
C ARG A 81 -27.93 20.21 12.00
#